data_AF-A0A5D0MLX2-F1
#
_entry.id   AF-A0A5D0MLX2-F1
#
_cell.length_a   1.000
_cell.length_b   1.000
_cell.length_c   1.000
_cell.angle_alpha   90.00
_cell.angle_beta   90.00
_cell.angle_gamma   90.00
#
_symmetry.space_group_name_H-M   'P 1'
#
loop_
_entity.id
_entity.type
_entity.pdbx_description
1 polymer ?
#
loop_
_entity_poly.entity_id
_entity_poly.type
_entity_poly.pdbx_seq_one_letter_code
_entity_poly.pdbx_strand_id
1 'polypeptide(L)'
;MKKLSVIIFFVLILTVSLAAADKSISKEMLEDITKYKATGKDKLIQDTFFENSVWTMAINPDIFRKHNDRFSHEIKSGNITNQEYTGRCWIFGALNSIRPFVIEKTGKKDFEFSQNISIFTANWKRQIIFLKR
;
A
#
# COMPACT_ATOMS: atom_id res chain seq x y z
N MET A 1 0.97 -12.97 56.55
CA MET A 1 0.33 -13.18 55.23
C MET A 1 0.55 -12.01 54.26
N LYS A 2 0.30 -10.74 54.64
CA LYS A 2 0.46 -9.59 53.75
C LYS A 2 1.90 -9.37 53.21
N LYS A 3 2.93 -9.55 54.05
CA LYS A 3 4.36 -9.40 53.65
C LYS A 3 4.84 -10.46 52.65
N LEU A 4 4.33 -11.70 52.74
CA LEU A 4 4.70 -12.79 51.83
C LEU A 4 4.06 -12.60 50.44
N SER A 5 2.82 -12.11 50.39
CA SER A 5 2.12 -11.79 49.15
C SER A 5 2.80 -10.66 48.36
N VAL A 6 3.31 -9.63 49.07
CA VAL A 6 4.06 -8.53 48.44
C VAL A 6 5.38 -9.01 47.84
N ILE A 7 6.09 -9.91 48.51
CA ILE A 7 7.36 -10.48 48.00
C ILE A 7 7.09 -11.34 46.76
N ILE A 8 6.05 -12.18 46.78
CA ILE A 8 5.66 -12.99 45.62
C ILE A 8 5.27 -12.11 44.43
N PHE A 9 4.54 -11.02 44.68
CA PHE A 9 4.17 -10.06 43.65
C PHE A 9 5.39 -9.34 43.06
N PHE A 10 6.36 -8.96 43.90
CA PHE A 10 7.63 -8.35 43.44
C PHE A 10 8.49 -9.32 42.63
N VAL A 11 8.56 -10.60 43.04
CA VAL A 11 9.27 -11.65 42.30
C VAL A 11 8.59 -11.92 40.96
N LEU A 12 7.26 -11.93 40.91
CA LEU A 12 6.49 -12.10 39.69
C LEU A 12 6.69 -10.92 38.71
N ILE A 13 6.81 -9.69 39.22
CA ILE A 13 7.11 -8.50 38.40
C ILE A 13 8.56 -8.55 37.87
N LEU A 14 9.51 -9.05 38.66
CA LEU A 14 10.91 -9.18 38.25
C LEU A 14 11.08 -10.23 37.14
N THR A 15 10.37 -11.37 37.21
CA THR A 15 10.44 -12.42 36.20
C THR A 15 9.78 -12.04 34.89
N VAL A 16 8.69 -11.27 34.92
CA VAL A 16 8.02 -10.76 33.71
C VAL A 16 8.88 -9.74 32.97
N SER A 17 9.65 -8.91 33.69
CA SER A 17 10.56 -7.93 33.06
C SER A 17 11.74 -8.59 32.34
N LEU A 18 12.23 -9.74 32.82
CA LEU A 18 13.36 -10.46 32.23
C LEU A 18 13.00 -11.18 30.92
N ALA A 19 11.76 -11.63 30.78
CA ALA A 19 11.26 -12.30 29.57
C ALA A 19 10.94 -11.35 28.40
N ALA A 20 11.00 -10.03 28.61
CA ALA A 20 10.66 -9.02 27.61
C ALA A 20 11.87 -8.57 26.74
N ALA A 21 13.08 -9.10 26.97
CA ALA A 21 14.31 -8.65 26.31
C ALA A 21 14.59 -9.29 24.93
N ASP A 22 13.89 -10.38 24.58
CA ASP A 22 14.22 -11.27 23.44
C ASP A 22 13.75 -10.80 22.05
N LYS A 23 13.26 -9.56 21.91
CA LYS A 23 12.89 -8.98 20.59
C LYS A 23 13.76 -7.80 20.18
N SER A 24 14.88 -7.61 20.87
CA SER A 24 15.87 -6.60 20.51
C SER A 24 16.91 -7.19 19.57
N ILE A 25 17.49 -6.35 18.69
CA ILE A 25 18.61 -6.78 17.86
C ILE A 25 19.79 -7.01 18.79
N SER A 26 20.18 -8.28 18.97
CA SER A 26 21.31 -8.64 19.83
C SER A 26 22.64 -8.33 19.14
N LYS A 27 23.68 -8.12 19.94
CA LYS A 27 25.04 -7.91 19.43
C LYS A 27 25.55 -9.12 18.63
N GLU A 28 25.18 -10.31 19.06
CA GLU A 28 25.48 -11.58 18.38
C GLU A 28 24.84 -11.64 16.98
N MET A 29 23.59 -11.20 16.85
CA MET A 29 22.90 -11.11 15.56
C MET A 29 23.58 -10.12 14.61
N LEU A 30 24.08 -8.98 15.11
CA LEU A 30 24.86 -8.04 14.30
C LEU A 30 26.20 -8.64 13.85
N GLU A 31 26.87 -9.39 14.72
CA GLU A 31 28.11 -10.09 14.39
C GLU A 31 27.87 -11.15 13.31
N ASP A 32 26.72 -11.84 13.33
CA ASP A 32 26.38 -12.81 12.29
C ASP A 32 25.99 -12.17 10.95
N ILE A 33 25.28 -11.04 10.97
CA ILE A 33 24.97 -10.27 9.75
C ILE A 33 26.24 -9.70 9.13
N THR A 34 27.17 -9.20 9.95
CA THR A 34 28.44 -8.62 9.46
C THR A 34 29.44 -9.66 8.96
N LYS A 35 29.33 -10.92 9.38
CA LYS A 35 30.11 -12.04 8.81
C LYS A 35 29.69 -12.39 7.38
N TYR A 36 28.53 -11.94 6.92
CA TYR A 36 28.10 -12.17 5.54
C TYR A 36 29.09 -11.55 4.55
N LYS A 37 29.75 -12.41 3.79
CA LYS A 37 30.62 -12.00 2.69
C LYS A 37 29.82 -12.10 1.40
N ALA A 38 29.50 -10.94 0.83
CA ALA A 38 28.83 -10.86 -0.47
C ALA A 38 29.64 -11.64 -1.52
N THR A 39 28.98 -12.55 -2.23
CA THR A 39 29.54 -13.20 -3.42
C THR A 39 29.68 -12.16 -4.54
N GLY A 40 30.46 -12.42 -5.58
CA GLY A 40 30.58 -11.50 -6.73
C GLY A 40 29.22 -11.10 -7.35
N LYS A 41 28.24 -12.01 -7.35
CA LYS A 41 26.85 -11.73 -7.76
C LYS A 41 26.13 -10.79 -6.80
N ASP A 42 26.28 -11.03 -5.50
CA ASP A 42 25.63 -10.22 -4.46
C ASP A 42 26.18 -8.79 -4.46
N LYS A 43 27.48 -8.64 -4.70
CA LYS A 43 28.13 -7.32 -4.86
C LYS A 43 27.62 -6.58 -6.09
N LEU A 44 27.52 -7.25 -7.24
CA LEU A 44 26.94 -6.67 -8.45
C LEU A 44 25.50 -6.17 -8.20
N ILE A 45 24.70 -6.99 -7.51
CA ILE A 45 23.33 -6.63 -7.14
C ILE A 45 23.33 -5.40 -6.21
N GLN A 46 24.17 -5.39 -5.17
CA GLN A 46 24.31 -4.26 -4.25
C GLN A 46 24.70 -2.97 -4.99
N ASP A 47 25.78 -3.01 -5.77
CA ASP A 47 26.28 -1.87 -6.53
C ASP A 47 25.20 -1.32 -7.48
N THR A 48 24.43 -2.20 -8.12
CA THR A 48 23.34 -1.82 -9.02
C THR A 48 22.17 -1.17 -8.26
N PHE A 49 21.80 -1.67 -7.07
CA PHE A 49 20.77 -1.07 -6.21
C PHE A 49 21.19 0.26 -5.59
N PHE A 50 22.49 0.51 -5.40
CA PHE A 50 22.98 1.81 -4.93
C PHE A 50 22.78 2.91 -5.97
N GLU A 51 22.95 2.59 -7.25
CA GLU A 51 22.81 3.55 -8.34
C GLU A 51 21.36 3.70 -8.83
N ASN A 52 20.54 2.64 -8.72
CA ASN A 52 19.21 2.59 -9.32
C ASN A 52 18.08 2.41 -8.29
N SER A 53 16.88 2.86 -8.64
CA SER A 53 15.69 2.59 -7.82
C SER A 53 15.34 1.10 -7.81
N VAL A 54 14.82 0.62 -6.67
CA VAL A 54 14.35 -0.76 -6.52
C VAL A 54 13.31 -1.13 -7.59
N TRP A 55 12.45 -0.18 -7.94
CA TRP A 55 11.41 -0.37 -8.96
C TRP A 55 11.99 -0.69 -10.32
N THR A 56 13.02 0.05 -10.75
CA THR A 56 13.67 -0.17 -12.05
C THR A 56 14.30 -1.55 -12.11
N MET A 57 14.90 -2.01 -11.01
CA MET A 57 15.57 -3.32 -10.93
C MET A 57 14.59 -4.49 -10.82
N ALA A 58 13.39 -4.25 -10.29
CA ALA A 58 12.35 -5.27 -10.18
C ALA A 58 11.61 -5.55 -11.51
N ILE A 59 11.83 -4.74 -12.55
CA ILE A 59 11.18 -4.94 -13.85
C ILE A 59 11.76 -6.18 -14.53
N ASN A 60 10.89 -7.11 -14.91
CA ASN A 60 11.23 -8.24 -15.75
C ASN A 60 10.96 -7.89 -17.24
N PRO A 61 12.01 -7.73 -18.08
CA PRO A 61 11.84 -7.36 -19.48
C PRO A 61 11.07 -8.40 -20.31
N ASP A 62 11.13 -9.68 -19.95
CA ASP A 62 10.43 -10.74 -20.67
C ASP A 62 8.92 -10.66 -20.45
N ILE A 63 8.49 -10.34 -19.22
CA ILE A 63 7.07 -10.12 -18.91
C ILE A 63 6.60 -8.83 -19.57
N PHE A 64 7.40 -7.76 -19.48
CA PHE A 64 7.07 -6.49 -20.10
C PHE A 64 6.87 -6.61 -21.61
N ARG A 65 7.74 -7.36 -22.32
CA ARG A 65 7.61 -7.61 -23.77
C ARG A 65 6.37 -8.43 -24.16
N LYS A 66 5.82 -9.23 -23.24
CA LYS A 66 4.60 -10.02 -23.50
C LYS A 66 3.32 -9.20 -23.38
N HIS A 67 3.34 -8.09 -22.63
CA HIS A 67 2.19 -7.19 -22.56
C HIS A 67 1.96 -6.51 -23.92
N ASN A 68 0.71 -6.51 -24.38
CA ASN A 68 0.29 -5.79 -25.57
C ASN A 68 -1.12 -5.21 -25.35
N ASP A 69 -1.44 -4.16 -26.11
CA ASP A 69 -2.70 -3.43 -25.98
C ASP A 69 -3.77 -3.91 -26.97
N ARG A 70 -3.74 -5.20 -27.37
CA ARG A 70 -4.68 -5.74 -28.36
C ARG A 70 -5.80 -6.51 -27.66
N PHE A 71 -7.02 -6.03 -27.83
CA PHE A 71 -8.21 -6.67 -27.26
C PHE A 71 -9.19 -7.09 -28.38
N SER A 72 -9.84 -8.25 -28.21
CA SER A 72 -10.84 -8.73 -29.17
C SER A 72 -12.15 -7.94 -29.09
N HIS A 73 -12.43 -7.35 -27.93
CA HIS A 73 -13.63 -6.58 -27.65
C HIS A 73 -13.24 -5.32 -26.89
N GLU A 74 -13.56 -4.16 -27.45
CA GLU A 74 -13.27 -2.86 -26.84
C GLU A 74 -14.58 -2.09 -26.59
N ILE A 75 -14.67 -1.48 -25.42
CA ILE A 75 -15.80 -0.63 -25.05
C ILE A 75 -15.44 0.80 -25.45
N LYS A 76 -16.38 1.51 -26.09
CA LYS A 76 -16.25 2.94 -26.36
C LYS A 76 -16.28 3.72 -25.05
N SER A 77 -15.11 4.00 -24.49
CA SER A 77 -14.95 4.91 -23.36
C SER A 77 -14.81 6.36 -23.83
N GLY A 78 -15.27 7.30 -23.00
CA GLY A 78 -14.93 8.73 -23.17
C GLY A 78 -13.47 9.03 -22.81
N ASN A 79 -13.13 10.32 -22.74
CA ASN A 79 -11.77 10.79 -22.44
C ASN A 79 -11.24 10.29 -21.09
N ILE A 80 -9.92 10.32 -20.93
CA ILE A 80 -9.26 9.96 -19.68
C ILE A 80 -9.58 11.01 -18.60
N THR A 81 -10.02 10.56 -17.44
CA THR A 81 -10.29 11.41 -16.27
C THR A 81 -9.09 11.47 -15.33
N ASN A 82 -8.79 12.61 -14.72
CA ASN A 82 -7.73 12.75 -13.72
C ASN A 82 -8.27 13.09 -12.32
N GLN A 83 -7.89 12.30 -11.31
CA GLN A 83 -8.26 12.56 -9.92
C GLN A 83 -7.32 13.55 -9.22
N GLU A 84 -6.19 13.88 -9.84
CA GLU A 84 -5.10 14.68 -9.29
C GLU A 84 -4.59 14.10 -7.96
N TYR A 85 -4.09 14.96 -7.06
CA TYR A 85 -3.56 14.57 -5.76
C TYR A 85 -4.66 14.25 -4.71
N THR A 86 -5.63 13.41 -5.07
CA THR A 86 -6.74 13.04 -4.19
C THR A 86 -6.96 11.52 -4.11
N GLY A 87 -7.44 11.03 -2.97
CA GLY A 87 -7.78 9.61 -2.75
C GLY A 87 -9.15 9.20 -3.31
N ARG A 88 -9.51 9.65 -4.53
CA ARG A 88 -10.86 9.47 -5.10
C ARG A 88 -10.98 8.37 -6.16
N CYS A 89 -9.97 7.52 -6.33
CA CYS A 89 -9.92 6.48 -7.36
C CYS A 89 -11.17 5.60 -7.41
N TRP A 90 -11.74 5.25 -6.27
CA TRP A 90 -12.97 4.45 -6.18
C TRP A 90 -14.21 5.16 -6.76
N ILE A 91 -14.29 6.50 -6.61
CA ILE A 91 -15.37 7.31 -7.21
C ILE A 91 -15.15 7.40 -8.72
N PHE A 92 -13.93 7.69 -9.16
CA PHE A 92 -13.60 7.77 -10.58
C PHE A 92 -13.83 6.43 -11.27
N GLY A 93 -13.40 5.32 -10.68
CA GLY A 93 -13.63 3.97 -11.20
C GLY A 93 -15.13 3.66 -11.32
N ALA A 94 -15.93 3.92 -10.28
CA ALA A 94 -17.37 3.67 -10.31
C ALA A 94 -18.09 4.52 -11.39
N LEU A 95 -17.78 5.82 -11.46
CA LEU A 95 -18.39 6.72 -12.44
C LEU A 95 -17.95 6.41 -13.87
N ASN A 96 -16.68 6.03 -14.08
CA ASN A 96 -16.17 5.64 -15.39
C ASN A 96 -16.77 4.33 -15.89
N SER A 97 -17.16 3.41 -15.01
CA SER A 97 -17.85 2.18 -15.41
C SER A 97 -19.26 2.43 -15.97
N ILE A 98 -19.99 3.43 -15.46
CA ILE A 98 -21.35 3.76 -15.92
C ILE A 98 -21.37 4.81 -17.05
N ARG A 99 -20.27 5.56 -17.21
CA ARG A 99 -20.13 6.64 -18.20
C ARG A 99 -20.38 6.22 -19.66
N PRO A 100 -19.89 5.06 -20.16
CA PRO A 100 -20.14 4.63 -21.53
C PRO A 100 -21.62 4.59 -21.90
N PHE A 101 -22.50 4.14 -20.99
CA PHE A 101 -23.95 4.09 -21.24
C PHE A 101 -24.56 5.48 -21.45
N VAL A 102 -24.07 6.50 -20.74
CA VAL A 102 -24.55 7.89 -20.92
C VAL A 102 -24.01 8.48 -22.22
N ILE A 103 -22.75 8.21 -22.55
CA ILE A 103 -22.14 8.64 -23.81
C ILE A 103 -22.92 8.05 -25.00
N GLU A 104 -23.25 6.76 -24.95
CA GLU A 104 -24.03 6.08 -25.98
C GLU A 104 -25.42 6.71 -26.15
N LYS A 105 -26.13 6.98 -25.05
CA LYS A 105 -27.48 7.58 -25.08
C LYS A 105 -27.50 9.04 -25.52
N THR A 106 -26.47 9.81 -25.20
CA THR A 106 -26.46 11.27 -25.43
C THR A 106 -25.64 11.69 -26.66
N GLY A 107 -24.81 10.79 -27.18
CA GLY A 107 -23.84 11.09 -28.24
C GLY A 107 -22.68 11.99 -27.80
N LYS A 108 -22.60 12.40 -26.53
CA LYS A 108 -21.58 13.31 -26.02
C LYS A 108 -20.34 12.55 -25.55
N LYS A 109 -19.30 12.50 -26.38
CA LYS A 109 -18.04 11.78 -26.07
C LYS A 109 -17.28 12.36 -24.86
N ASP A 110 -17.38 13.68 -24.64
CA ASP A 110 -16.68 14.40 -23.57
C ASP A 110 -17.50 14.50 -22.27
N PHE A 111 -18.52 13.64 -22.12
CA PHE A 111 -19.34 13.66 -20.91
C PHE A 111 -18.55 13.16 -19.69
N GLU A 112 -18.63 13.90 -18.59
CA GLU A 112 -18.15 13.47 -17.28
C GLU A 112 -19.20 13.72 -16.20
N PHE A 113 -19.29 12.79 -15.26
CA PHE A 113 -20.04 13.01 -14.02
C PHE A 113 -19.25 13.91 -13.08
N SER A 114 -19.94 14.75 -12.31
CA SER A 114 -19.28 15.51 -11.25
C SER A 114 -18.77 14.55 -10.16
N GLN A 115 -17.46 14.36 -10.10
CA GLN A 115 -16.82 13.57 -9.03
C GLN A 115 -16.79 14.36 -7.71
N ASN A 116 -16.83 15.69 -7.81
CA ASN A 116 -16.83 16.63 -6.68
C ASN A 116 -18.10 16.52 -5.83
N ILE A 117 -19.28 16.38 -6.45
CA ILE A 117 -20.51 16.20 -5.67
C ILE A 117 -20.52 14.85 -4.95
N SER A 118 -20.05 13.79 -5.61
CA SER A 118 -19.97 12.45 -5.02
C SER A 118 -19.05 12.41 -3.79
N ILE A 119 -17.86 13.03 -3.88
CA ILE A 119 -16.93 13.07 -2.74
C ILE A 119 -17.45 13.97 -1.60
N PHE A 120 -18.14 15.08 -1.92
CA PHE A 120 -18.75 15.93 -0.91
C PHE A 120 -19.75 15.15 -0.05
N THR A 121 -20.70 14.46 -0.68
CA THR A 121 -21.70 13.65 0.03
C THR A 121 -21.05 12.51 0.81
N ALA A 122 -20.03 11.85 0.24
CA ALA A 122 -19.31 10.77 0.91
C ALA A 122 -18.59 11.27 2.18
N ASN A 123 -17.91 12.42 2.10
CA ASN A 123 -17.21 13.02 3.23
C ASN A 123 -18.18 13.48 4.32
N TRP A 124 -19.29 14.10 3.93
CA TRP A 124 -20.33 14.51 4.88
C TRP A 124 -20.91 13.31 5.65
N LYS A 125 -21.27 12.24 4.93
CA LYS A 125 -21.74 10.99 5.56
C LYS A 125 -20.69 10.37 6.47
N ARG A 126 -19.41 10.37 6.06
CA ARG A 126 -18.32 9.84 6.88
C ARG A 126 -18.17 10.60 8.20
N GLN A 127 -18.28 11.93 8.18
CA GLN A 127 -18.24 12.73 9.41
C GLN A 127 -19.42 12.42 10.34
N ILE A 128 -20.64 12.29 9.80
CA ILE A 128 -21.82 11.90 10.60
C ILE A 128 -21.63 10.50 11.21
N ILE A 129 -21.11 9.54 10.45
CA ILE A 129 -20.84 8.19 10.96
C ILE A 129 -19.76 8.22 12.04
N PHE A 130 -18.72 9.02 11.87
CA PHE A 130 -17.67 9.19 12.87
C PHE A 130 -18.22 9.73 14.19
N LEU A 131 -19.10 10.75 14.15
CA LEU A 131 -19.72 11.31 15.36
C LEU A 131 -20.70 10.37 16.06
N LYS A 132 -21.24 9.37 15.36
CA LYS A 132 -22.16 8.37 15.92
C LYS A 132 -21.44 7.18 16.56
N ARG A 133 -20.13 7.04 16.35
CA ARG A 133 -19.31 5.96 16.89
C ARG A 133 -18.68 6.39 18.21
#